data_AF-A0A1F8SUG1-F1
#
_entry.id   AF-A0A1F8SUG1-F1
#
_cell.length_a   1.000
_cell.length_b   1.000
_cell.length_c   1.000
_cell.angle_alpha   90.00
_cell.angle_beta   90.00
_cell.angle_gamma   90.00
#
_symmetry.space_group_name_H-M   'P 1'
#
loop_
_entity.id
_entity.type
_entity.pdbx_description
1 polymer ?
#
loop_
_entity_poly.entity_id
_entity_poly.type
_entity_poly.pdbx_seq_one_letter_code
_entity_poly.pdbx_strand_id
1 'polypeptide(L)'
;MPKSEFQIIILEDDPFARNWMALLAARDWRTRLAGEFDEPLKIVPFLHQKATYVDLILMDTDIPGGENWIPQILGAISGMKRPPAILCTGIRANPDVLGRMSHPCFVGYILKNEIRYSLAWAIDIALSGKWVVTEGVRSLASSMRFPLPHPCVVLDGRKTLQSTLSRRQADVSRLAFLFSMERHELADELGVVEDWGYGLVSQIYEQLGVKDILNDDEAMDAYFGNEPLILSHIQKIRTAGKASVKTHDLETLAFHIITMPEMVELSQL
;
A
#
# COMPACT_ATOMS: atom_id res chain seq x y z
N MET A 1 14.14 -13.74 14.01
CA MET A 1 14.33 -12.32 13.64
C MET A 1 12.96 -11.74 13.35
N PRO A 2 12.64 -10.53 13.84
CA PRO A 2 11.46 -9.84 13.37
C PRO A 2 11.57 -9.69 11.85
N LYS A 3 10.43 -9.84 11.19
CA LYS A 3 10.36 -9.76 9.75
C LYS A 3 10.75 -8.36 9.30
N SER A 4 11.48 -8.23 8.20
CA SER A 4 11.89 -6.92 7.67
C SER A 4 10.94 -6.36 6.61
N GLU A 5 10.12 -7.21 6.01
CA GLU A 5 9.24 -6.88 4.88
C GLU A 5 8.20 -8.00 4.67
N PHE A 6 7.11 -7.70 3.96
CA PHE A 6 6.06 -8.61 3.57
C PHE A 6 6.24 -9.08 2.12
N GLN A 7 6.15 -10.38 1.89
CA GLN A 7 6.16 -10.96 0.55
C GLN A 7 4.73 -10.95 -0.01
N ILE A 8 4.51 -10.20 -1.08
CA ILE A 8 3.19 -10.04 -1.67
C ILE A 8 3.12 -10.64 -3.07
N ILE A 9 1.96 -11.17 -3.44
CA ILE A 9 1.62 -11.52 -4.82
C ILE A 9 0.56 -10.56 -5.33
N ILE A 10 0.64 -10.19 -6.61
CA ILE A 10 -0.42 -9.48 -7.31
C ILE A 10 -1.08 -10.43 -8.31
N LEU A 11 -2.40 -10.57 -8.20
CA LEU A 11 -3.25 -11.24 -9.17
C LEU A 11 -4.20 -10.20 -9.78
N GLU A 12 -3.94 -9.82 -11.03
CA GLU A 12 -4.61 -8.72 -11.74
C GLU A 12 -4.46 -8.95 -13.24
N ASP A 13 -5.54 -8.96 -14.01
CA ASP A 13 -5.47 -9.20 -15.46
C ASP A 13 -5.10 -7.92 -16.23
N ASP A 14 -5.54 -6.74 -15.77
CA ASP A 14 -5.16 -5.46 -16.38
C ASP A 14 -3.66 -5.17 -16.20
N PRO A 15 -2.86 -5.15 -17.29
CA PRO A 15 -1.43 -4.88 -17.19
C PRO A 15 -1.11 -3.49 -16.61
N PHE A 16 -1.96 -2.48 -16.80
CA PHE A 16 -1.73 -1.15 -16.24
C PHE A 16 -1.94 -1.13 -14.73
N ALA A 17 -3.04 -1.69 -14.26
CA ALA A 17 -3.30 -1.83 -12.83
C ALA A 17 -2.23 -2.69 -12.15
N ARG A 18 -1.83 -3.80 -12.77
CA ARG A 18 -0.81 -4.72 -12.25
C ARG A 18 0.55 -4.02 -12.09
N ASN A 19 1.05 -3.39 -13.16
CA ASN A 19 2.31 -2.64 -13.13
C ASN A 19 2.26 -1.49 -12.10
N TRP A 20 1.12 -0.81 -12.00
CA TRP A 20 0.92 0.28 -11.07
C TRP A 20 1.01 -0.19 -9.61
N MET A 21 0.33 -1.27 -9.28
CA MET A 21 0.39 -1.89 -7.95
C MET A 21 1.79 -2.43 -7.63
N ALA A 22 2.47 -3.04 -8.61
CA ALA A 22 3.84 -3.51 -8.48
C ALA A 22 4.81 -2.36 -8.17
N LEU A 23 4.66 -1.21 -8.85
CA LEU A 23 5.47 -0.02 -8.59
C LEU A 23 5.26 0.51 -7.17
N LEU A 24 4.01 0.63 -6.71
CA LEU A 24 3.71 1.10 -5.35
C LEU A 24 4.30 0.16 -4.28
N ALA A 25 4.20 -1.15 -4.50
CA ALA A 25 4.75 -2.15 -3.59
C ALA A 25 6.28 -2.20 -3.60
N ALA A 26 6.91 -2.02 -4.76
CA ALA A 26 8.38 -1.99 -4.85
C ALA A 26 8.99 -0.73 -4.20
N ARG A 27 8.22 0.36 -4.12
CA ARG A 27 8.68 1.62 -3.54
C ARG A 27 8.58 1.66 -2.01
N ASP A 28 7.67 0.91 -1.41
CA ASP A 28 7.44 0.89 0.04
C ASP A 28 8.44 -0.04 0.76
N TRP A 29 9.11 0.44 1.81
CA TRP A 29 10.07 -0.36 2.58
C TRP A 29 9.48 -1.64 3.18
N ARG A 30 8.17 -1.68 3.41
CA ARG A 30 7.50 -2.80 4.10
C ARG A 30 7.16 -3.94 3.16
N THR A 31 7.20 -3.76 1.85
CA THR A 31 6.72 -4.77 0.88
C THR A 31 7.79 -5.22 -0.09
N ARG A 32 7.69 -6.48 -0.52
CA ARG A 32 8.48 -7.06 -1.61
C ARG A 32 7.57 -7.92 -2.48
N LEU A 33 7.67 -7.73 -3.78
CA LEU A 33 6.90 -8.50 -4.74
C LEU A 33 7.52 -9.90 -4.93
N ALA A 34 6.74 -10.93 -4.62
CA ALA A 34 7.11 -12.33 -4.79
C ALA A 34 6.70 -12.87 -6.17
N GLY A 35 5.67 -12.29 -6.78
CA GLY A 35 5.20 -12.68 -8.11
C GLY A 35 4.01 -11.85 -8.58
N GLU A 36 3.81 -11.87 -9.90
CA GLU A 36 2.73 -11.19 -10.60
C GLU A 36 2.04 -12.20 -11.52
N PHE A 37 0.71 -12.23 -11.50
CA PHE A 37 -0.08 -13.17 -12.27
C PHE A 37 -1.23 -12.43 -12.95
N ASP A 38 -1.44 -12.72 -14.23
CA ASP A 38 -2.50 -12.19 -15.09
C ASP A 38 -3.73 -13.10 -15.16
N GLU A 39 -3.60 -14.34 -14.66
CA GLU A 39 -4.66 -15.33 -14.64
C GLU A 39 -4.73 -16.00 -13.25
N PRO A 40 -5.94 -16.13 -12.66
CA PRO A 40 -6.12 -16.60 -11.29
C PRO A 40 -5.44 -17.92 -10.95
N LEU A 41 -5.47 -18.89 -11.85
CA LEU A 41 -4.96 -20.24 -11.55
C LEU A 41 -3.46 -20.39 -11.77
N LYS A 42 -2.79 -19.43 -12.42
CA LYS A 42 -1.32 -19.46 -12.59
C LYS A 42 -0.57 -19.28 -11.27
N ILE A 43 -1.23 -18.75 -10.24
CA ILE A 43 -0.66 -18.62 -8.89
C ILE A 43 -0.47 -19.98 -8.19
N VAL A 44 -1.28 -21.00 -8.52
CA VAL A 44 -1.33 -22.27 -7.78
C VAL A 44 0.00 -23.04 -7.83
N PRO A 45 0.66 -23.21 -9.01
CA PRO A 45 1.98 -23.82 -9.05
C PRO A 45 3.03 -23.10 -8.21
N PHE A 46 2.96 -21.76 -8.11
CA PHE A 46 3.89 -20.96 -7.31
C PHE A 46 3.67 -21.18 -5.81
N LEU A 47 2.40 -21.19 -5.38
CA LEU A 47 2.00 -21.44 -3.99
C LEU A 47 2.42 -22.83 -3.47
N HIS A 48 2.53 -23.83 -4.34
CA HIS A 48 2.97 -25.18 -3.96
C HIS A 48 4.50 -25.37 -3.88
N GLN A 49 5.29 -24.37 -4.26
CA GLN A 49 6.74 -24.47 -4.15
C GLN A 49 7.18 -24.41 -2.67
N LYS A 50 7.91 -25.44 -2.21
CA LYS A 50 8.28 -25.63 -0.79
C LYS A 50 9.09 -24.49 -0.15
N ALA A 51 9.74 -23.65 -0.95
CA ALA A 51 10.57 -22.55 -0.48
C ALA A 51 9.84 -21.19 -0.47
N THR A 52 8.63 -21.13 -1.03
CA THR A 52 7.92 -19.87 -1.19
C THR A 52 7.18 -19.51 0.09
N TYR A 53 7.45 -18.32 0.60
CA TYR A 53 6.73 -17.73 1.73
C TYR A 53 6.01 -16.49 1.23
N VAL A 54 4.68 -16.49 1.31
CA VAL A 54 3.80 -15.41 0.86
C VAL A 54 2.98 -14.96 2.05
N ASP A 55 2.87 -13.66 2.22
CA ASP A 55 2.11 -13.05 3.31
C ASP A 55 0.73 -12.61 2.87
N LEU A 56 0.64 -12.06 1.67
CA LEU A 56 -0.59 -11.50 1.16
C LEU A 56 -0.69 -11.69 -0.35
N ILE A 57 -1.89 -12.03 -0.79
CA ILE A 57 -2.31 -12.01 -2.19
C ILE A 57 -3.20 -10.78 -2.37
N LEU A 58 -2.74 -9.81 -3.16
CA LEU A 58 -3.58 -8.77 -3.72
C LEU A 58 -4.36 -9.38 -4.87
N MET A 59 -5.68 -9.38 -4.76
CA MET A 59 -6.54 -10.17 -5.62
C MET A 59 -7.58 -9.29 -6.29
N ASP A 60 -7.44 -9.10 -7.60
CA ASP A 60 -8.42 -8.35 -8.36
C ASP A 60 -9.74 -9.11 -8.48
N THR A 61 -10.83 -8.35 -8.32
CA THR A 61 -12.19 -8.88 -8.33
C THR A 61 -12.90 -8.67 -9.65
N ASP A 62 -12.27 -7.94 -10.59
CA ASP A 62 -12.85 -7.59 -11.89
C ASP A 62 -12.31 -8.47 -13.04
N ILE A 63 -11.51 -9.50 -12.72
CA ILE A 63 -10.95 -10.45 -13.69
C ILE A 63 -12.07 -11.15 -14.50
N PRO A 64 -12.02 -11.15 -15.85
CA PRO A 64 -13.01 -11.80 -16.70
C PRO A 64 -13.16 -13.30 -16.43
N GLY A 65 -14.39 -13.80 -16.58
CA GLY A 65 -14.72 -15.23 -16.38
C GLY A 65 -15.42 -15.55 -15.06
N GLY A 66 -15.71 -14.52 -14.24
CA GLY A 66 -16.45 -14.63 -12.98
C GLY A 66 -15.59 -15.19 -11.83
N GLU A 67 -16.17 -15.33 -10.65
CA GLU A 67 -15.44 -15.59 -9.39
C GLU A 67 -15.28 -17.08 -9.05
N ASN A 68 -15.51 -17.97 -10.02
CA ASN A 68 -15.47 -19.43 -9.82
C ASN A 68 -14.08 -19.99 -9.49
N TRP A 69 -13.03 -19.19 -9.67
CA TRP A 69 -11.65 -19.53 -9.33
C TRP A 69 -11.32 -19.27 -7.85
N ILE A 70 -12.10 -18.46 -7.13
CA ILE A 70 -11.86 -18.16 -5.70
C ILE A 70 -11.78 -19.45 -4.86
N PRO A 71 -12.72 -20.41 -4.97
CA PRO A 71 -12.63 -21.67 -4.22
C PRO A 71 -11.36 -22.48 -4.51
N GLN A 72 -10.81 -22.39 -5.72
CA GLN A 72 -9.59 -23.11 -6.11
C GLN A 72 -8.36 -22.50 -5.44
N ILE A 73 -8.27 -21.16 -5.40
CA ILE A 73 -7.19 -20.46 -4.66
C ILE A 73 -7.30 -20.76 -3.16
N LEU A 74 -8.51 -20.69 -2.59
CA LEU A 74 -8.74 -21.04 -1.18
C LEU A 74 -8.34 -22.49 -0.89
N GLY A 75 -8.66 -23.43 -1.79
CA GLY A 75 -8.23 -24.83 -1.70
C GLY A 75 -6.71 -24.99 -1.73
N ALA A 76 -6.01 -24.24 -2.59
CA ALA A 76 -4.54 -24.27 -2.69
C ALA A 76 -3.85 -23.78 -1.41
N ILE A 77 -4.45 -22.81 -0.70
CA ILE A 77 -3.85 -22.26 0.54
C ILE A 77 -4.33 -22.95 1.82
N SER A 78 -5.47 -23.64 1.82
CA SER A 78 -6.08 -24.23 3.03
C SER A 78 -5.22 -25.27 3.74
N GLY A 79 -4.24 -25.89 3.06
CA GLY A 79 -3.31 -26.86 3.64
C GLY A 79 -2.00 -26.26 4.16
N MET A 80 -1.80 -24.96 4.00
CA MET A 80 -0.54 -24.30 4.38
C MET A 80 -0.47 -24.07 5.88
N LYS A 81 0.71 -24.26 6.48
CA LYS A 81 0.95 -23.95 7.90
C LYS A 81 0.69 -22.48 8.24
N ARG A 82 0.93 -21.59 7.27
CA ARG A 82 0.68 -20.15 7.33
C ARG A 82 0.10 -19.74 5.98
N PRO A 83 -1.22 -19.84 5.79
CA PRO A 83 -1.84 -19.42 4.55
C PRO A 83 -1.67 -17.90 4.39
N PRO A 84 -1.41 -17.39 3.17
CA PRO A 84 -1.37 -15.96 2.93
C PRO A 84 -2.75 -15.33 3.18
N ALA A 85 -2.73 -14.08 3.63
CA ALA A 85 -3.91 -13.23 3.65
C ALA A 85 -4.35 -12.88 2.22
N ILE A 86 -5.62 -12.56 2.02
CA ILE A 86 -6.18 -12.15 0.73
C ILE A 86 -6.83 -10.79 0.91
N LEU A 87 -6.27 -9.78 0.25
CA LEU A 87 -6.84 -8.44 0.18
C LEU A 87 -7.39 -8.22 -1.23
N CYS A 88 -8.71 -8.11 -1.32
CA CYS A 88 -9.37 -7.91 -2.60
C CYS A 88 -9.23 -6.46 -3.07
N THR A 89 -9.00 -6.27 -4.36
CA THR A 89 -9.04 -4.96 -5.03
C THR A 89 -10.13 -4.96 -6.09
N GLY A 90 -10.85 -3.85 -6.24
CA GLY A 90 -11.82 -3.72 -7.33
C GLY A 90 -12.00 -2.29 -7.82
N ILE A 91 -12.62 -2.13 -8.99
CA ILE A 91 -12.97 -0.84 -9.57
C ILE A 91 -14.25 -0.29 -8.91
N ARG A 92 -15.18 -1.18 -8.58
CA ARG A 92 -16.45 -0.88 -7.89
C ARG A 92 -16.72 -1.92 -6.83
N ALA A 93 -17.44 -1.52 -5.78
CA ALA A 93 -17.86 -2.46 -4.75
C ALA A 93 -18.88 -3.46 -5.34
N ASN A 94 -18.56 -4.75 -5.28
CA ASN A 94 -19.38 -5.82 -5.81
C ASN A 94 -20.05 -6.62 -4.66
N PRO A 95 -21.40 -6.72 -4.60
CA PRO A 95 -22.11 -7.47 -3.58
C PRO A 95 -21.80 -8.97 -3.59
N ASP A 96 -21.59 -9.56 -4.77
CA ASP A 96 -21.33 -10.99 -4.91
C ASP A 96 -19.93 -11.35 -4.39
N VAL A 97 -18.96 -10.47 -4.60
CA VAL A 97 -17.61 -10.60 -4.03
C VAL A 97 -17.69 -10.50 -2.51
N LEU A 98 -18.29 -9.43 -1.98
CA LEU A 98 -18.38 -9.20 -0.54
C LEU A 98 -19.10 -10.35 0.17
N GLY A 99 -20.19 -10.87 -0.41
CA GLY A 99 -20.93 -12.01 0.12
C GLY A 99 -20.14 -13.33 0.17
N ARG A 100 -19.05 -13.45 -0.59
CA ARG A 100 -18.17 -14.63 -0.60
C ARG A 100 -16.99 -14.51 0.37
N MET A 101 -16.77 -13.35 0.98
CA MET A 101 -15.65 -13.08 1.88
C MET A 101 -15.88 -13.58 3.31
N SER A 102 -16.41 -14.79 3.47
CA SER A 102 -16.61 -15.44 4.78
C SER A 102 -15.38 -16.24 5.24
N HIS A 103 -14.43 -16.50 4.34
CA HIS A 103 -13.24 -17.29 4.65
C HIS A 103 -12.23 -16.46 5.49
N PRO A 104 -11.63 -17.03 6.56
CA PRO A 104 -10.69 -16.31 7.45
C PRO A 104 -9.43 -15.76 6.78
N CYS A 105 -9.07 -16.23 5.59
CA CYS A 105 -7.92 -15.72 4.84
C CYS A 105 -8.20 -14.36 4.20
N PHE A 106 -9.46 -14.00 3.95
CA PHE A 106 -9.76 -12.65 3.51
C PHE A 106 -9.43 -11.68 4.65
N VAL A 107 -8.88 -10.52 4.30
CA VAL A 107 -8.50 -9.47 5.27
C VAL A 107 -9.00 -8.09 4.85
N GLY A 108 -9.68 -7.97 3.72
CA GLY A 108 -10.19 -6.70 3.28
C GLY A 108 -10.64 -6.67 1.84
N TYR A 109 -11.36 -5.60 1.49
CA TYR A 109 -11.77 -5.28 0.13
C TYR A 109 -11.72 -3.77 -0.07
N ILE A 110 -10.87 -3.34 -1.00
CA ILE A 110 -10.56 -1.93 -1.25
C ILE A 110 -10.84 -1.56 -2.70
N LEU A 111 -11.31 -0.34 -2.94
CA LEU A 111 -11.51 0.16 -4.30
C LEU A 111 -10.27 0.90 -4.82
N LYS A 112 -9.83 0.55 -6.03
CA LYS A 112 -8.63 1.10 -6.69
C LYS A 112 -8.66 2.63 -6.76
N ASN A 113 -9.82 3.22 -7.06
CA ASN A 113 -10.01 4.67 -7.18
C ASN A 113 -10.06 5.42 -5.83
N GLU A 114 -10.35 4.71 -4.73
CA GLU A 114 -10.41 5.24 -3.37
C GLU A 114 -9.07 5.07 -2.65
N ILE A 115 -8.38 3.94 -2.84
CA ILE A 115 -7.09 3.68 -2.19
C ILE A 115 -5.92 4.40 -2.87
N ARG A 116 -5.96 4.58 -4.20
CA ARG A 116 -4.95 5.31 -4.97
C ARG A 116 -3.51 4.89 -4.65
N TYR A 117 -2.71 5.81 -4.09
CA TYR A 117 -1.29 5.62 -3.77
C TYR A 117 -1.07 4.89 -2.44
N SER A 118 -2.12 4.72 -1.63
CA SER A 118 -2.06 4.18 -0.27
C SER A 118 -2.10 2.65 -0.21
N LEU A 119 -1.81 1.96 -1.32
CA LEU A 119 -1.91 0.50 -1.40
C LEU A 119 -1.05 -0.21 -0.35
N ALA A 120 0.21 0.21 -0.19
CA ALA A 120 1.12 -0.42 0.77
C ALA A 120 0.69 -0.21 2.23
N TRP A 121 0.01 0.92 2.53
CA TRP A 121 -0.63 1.13 3.83
C TRP A 121 -1.77 0.14 4.07
N ALA A 122 -2.61 -0.11 3.06
CA ALA A 122 -3.67 -1.12 3.19
C ALA A 122 -3.11 -2.53 3.47
N ILE A 123 -1.98 -2.88 2.84
CA ILE A 123 -1.30 -4.16 3.04
C ILE A 123 -0.79 -4.29 4.47
N ASP A 124 -0.06 -3.28 4.98
CA ASP A 124 0.49 -3.32 6.34
C ASP A 124 -0.64 -3.43 7.39
N ILE A 125 -1.66 -2.59 7.28
CA ILE A 125 -2.81 -2.59 8.20
C ILE A 125 -3.53 -3.94 8.16
N ALA A 126 -3.72 -4.52 6.98
CA ALA A 126 -4.34 -5.84 6.84
C ALA A 126 -3.50 -6.93 7.52
N LEU A 127 -2.19 -6.90 7.33
CA LEU A 127 -1.25 -7.85 7.94
C LEU A 127 -1.03 -7.63 9.44
N SER A 128 -1.41 -6.46 9.98
CA SER A 128 -1.51 -6.20 11.42
C SER A 128 -2.72 -6.91 12.08
N GLY A 129 -3.57 -7.57 11.29
CA GLY A 129 -4.74 -8.32 11.75
C GLY A 129 -6.03 -7.52 11.76
N LYS A 130 -6.08 -6.36 11.10
CA LYS A 130 -7.30 -5.56 10.94
C LYS A 130 -7.96 -5.83 9.58
N TRP A 131 -9.27 -5.80 9.54
CA TRP A 131 -10.02 -5.84 8.30
C TRP A 131 -9.97 -4.47 7.61
N VAL A 132 -9.57 -4.43 6.34
CA VAL A 132 -9.37 -3.16 5.62
C VAL A 132 -10.42 -2.96 4.54
N VAL A 133 -11.10 -1.81 4.55
CA VAL A 133 -12.06 -1.44 3.51
C VAL A 133 -11.88 0.01 3.07
N THR A 134 -12.37 0.34 1.89
CA THR A 134 -12.59 1.74 1.50
C THR A 134 -14.07 2.12 1.65
N GLU A 135 -14.37 3.42 1.57
CA GLU A 135 -15.71 3.96 1.82
C GLU A 135 -16.81 3.34 0.94
N GLY A 136 -16.53 3.09 -0.35
CA GLY A 136 -17.49 2.44 -1.25
C GLY A 136 -17.85 1.02 -0.81
N VAL A 137 -16.88 0.25 -0.30
CA VAL A 137 -17.12 -1.10 0.23
C VAL A 137 -17.85 -1.04 1.57
N ARG A 138 -17.50 -0.10 2.45
CA ARG A 138 -18.22 0.12 3.72
C ARG A 138 -19.68 0.48 3.49
N SER A 139 -19.94 1.40 2.55
CA SER A 139 -21.28 1.81 2.16
C SER A 139 -22.08 0.63 1.59
N LEU A 140 -21.46 -0.19 0.74
CA LEU A 140 -22.08 -1.42 0.24
C LEU A 140 -22.42 -2.36 1.40
N ALA A 141 -21.45 -2.70 2.26
CA ALA A 141 -21.64 -3.59 3.41
C ALA A 141 -22.81 -3.13 4.29
N SER A 142 -22.88 -1.83 4.59
CA SER A 142 -24.00 -1.24 5.35
C SER A 142 -25.34 -1.40 4.64
N SER A 143 -25.40 -1.20 3.32
CA SER A 143 -26.67 -1.28 2.57
C SER A 143 -27.21 -2.71 2.48
N MET A 144 -26.34 -3.71 2.43
CA MET A 144 -26.73 -5.13 2.47
C MET A 144 -26.76 -5.74 3.88
N ARG A 145 -26.49 -4.94 4.92
CA ARG A 145 -26.36 -5.42 6.32
C ARG A 145 -25.33 -6.54 6.48
N PHE A 146 -24.26 -6.49 5.69
CA PHE A 146 -23.14 -7.39 5.83
C PHE A 146 -22.28 -6.94 7.03
N PRO A 147 -22.09 -7.80 8.05
CA PRO A 147 -21.29 -7.43 9.21
C PRO A 147 -19.80 -7.48 8.84
N LEU A 148 -19.15 -6.32 8.79
CA LEU A 148 -17.70 -6.26 8.58
C LEU A 148 -16.97 -6.90 9.77
N PRO A 149 -15.96 -7.77 9.53
CA PRO A 149 -15.14 -8.34 10.59
C PRO A 149 -14.42 -7.27 11.40
N HIS A 150 -14.29 -7.47 12.71
CA HIS A 150 -13.58 -6.54 13.61
C HIS A 150 -12.26 -7.14 14.12
N PRO A 151 -11.23 -6.32 14.38
CA PRO A 151 -11.17 -4.86 14.19
C PRO A 151 -11.18 -4.48 12.70
N CYS A 152 -11.84 -3.36 12.34
CA CYS A 152 -11.94 -2.89 10.96
C CYS A 152 -11.46 -1.44 10.81
N VAL A 153 -10.73 -1.15 9.74
CA VAL A 153 -10.27 0.19 9.37
C VAL A 153 -10.82 0.57 8.00
N VAL A 154 -11.38 1.76 7.92
CA VAL A 154 -11.81 2.40 6.69
C VAL A 154 -10.70 3.33 6.22
N LEU A 155 -10.23 3.15 4.99
CA LEU A 155 -9.17 3.95 4.38
C LEU A 155 -9.74 4.88 3.31
N ASP A 156 -9.27 6.12 3.29
CA ASP A 156 -9.48 7.06 2.20
C ASP A 156 -8.13 7.58 1.65
N GLY A 157 -7.61 6.88 0.64
CA GLY A 157 -6.39 7.27 -0.07
C GLY A 157 -6.56 8.47 -1.02
N ARG A 158 -7.76 9.04 -1.12
CA ARG A 158 -7.97 10.34 -1.78
C ARG A 158 -7.62 11.51 -0.87
N LYS A 159 -7.55 11.25 0.45
CA LYS A 159 -7.24 12.22 1.49
C LYS A 159 -5.93 11.82 2.16
N THR A 160 -4.83 12.22 1.54
CA THR A 160 -3.49 12.05 2.12
C THR A 160 -2.92 13.41 2.52
N LEU A 161 -1.75 13.46 3.14
CA LEU A 161 -1.04 14.72 3.40
C LEU A 161 -0.76 15.50 2.11
N GLN A 162 -0.74 14.86 0.94
CA GLN A 162 -0.69 15.53 -0.35
C GLN A 162 -1.86 16.50 -0.57
N SER A 163 -3.02 16.25 0.05
CA SER A 163 -4.19 17.16 -0.01
C SER A 163 -3.98 18.49 0.71
N THR A 164 -2.96 18.59 1.57
CA THR A 164 -2.56 19.85 2.24
C THR A 164 -1.59 20.69 1.42
N LEU A 165 -1.03 20.11 0.36
CA LEU A 165 -0.11 20.80 -0.55
C LEU A 165 -0.88 21.66 -1.55
N SER A 166 -0.25 22.74 -2.03
CA SER A 166 -0.77 23.45 -3.19
C SER A 166 -0.81 22.52 -4.42
N ARG A 167 -1.67 22.80 -5.40
CA ARG A 167 -1.78 21.99 -6.63
C ARG A 167 -0.41 21.72 -7.28
N ARG A 168 0.42 22.76 -7.39
CA ARG A 168 1.76 22.67 -7.97
C ARG A 168 2.69 21.78 -7.13
N GLN A 169 2.67 21.92 -5.81
CA GLN A 169 3.44 21.05 -4.92
C GLN A 169 2.95 19.60 -4.96
N ALA A 170 1.65 19.37 -5.10
CA ALA A 170 1.08 18.03 -5.24
C ALA A 170 1.56 17.35 -6.54
N ASP A 171 1.57 18.08 -7.67
CA ASP A 171 2.08 17.60 -8.95
C ASP A 171 3.59 17.27 -8.86
N VAL A 172 4.38 18.19 -8.28
CA VAL A 172 5.83 17.99 -8.05
C VAL A 172 6.09 16.80 -7.12
N SER A 173 5.34 16.67 -6.03
CA SER A 173 5.48 15.54 -5.09
C SER A 173 5.19 14.21 -5.76
N ARG A 174 4.21 14.20 -6.67
CA ARG A 174 3.87 12.99 -7.44
C ARG A 174 5.02 12.59 -8.36
N LEU A 175 5.56 13.52 -9.14
CA LEU A 175 6.70 13.24 -10.02
C LEU A 175 7.95 12.84 -9.22
N ALA A 176 8.30 13.62 -8.19
CA ALA A 176 9.52 13.44 -7.41
C ALA A 176 9.50 12.19 -6.52
N PHE A 177 8.39 11.90 -5.82
CA PHE A 177 8.38 10.88 -4.77
C PHE A 177 7.64 9.61 -5.15
N LEU A 178 6.53 9.71 -5.90
CA LEU A 178 5.80 8.53 -6.38
C LEU A 178 6.49 7.90 -7.59
N PHE A 179 6.87 8.73 -8.57
CA PHE A 179 7.55 8.25 -9.78
C PHE A 179 9.07 8.25 -9.66
N SER A 180 9.63 8.74 -8.56
CA SER A 180 11.08 8.80 -8.32
C SER A 180 11.85 9.53 -9.43
N MET A 181 11.22 10.51 -10.07
CA MET A 181 11.81 11.25 -11.20
C MET A 181 13.03 12.05 -10.75
N GLU A 182 14.10 11.97 -11.55
CA GLU A 182 15.31 12.72 -11.28
C GLU A 182 15.07 14.23 -11.39
N ARG A 183 15.89 15.03 -10.71
CA ARG A 183 15.63 16.48 -10.55
C ARG A 183 15.73 17.25 -11.87
N HIS A 184 16.61 16.83 -12.77
CA HIS A 184 16.72 17.41 -14.10
C HIS A 184 15.51 17.05 -14.98
N GLU A 185 15.09 15.78 -15.01
CA GLU A 185 13.87 15.34 -15.72
C GLU A 185 12.61 16.03 -15.18
N LEU A 186 12.53 16.19 -13.85
CA LEU A 186 11.46 16.92 -13.19
C LEU A 186 11.40 18.39 -13.63
N ALA A 187 12.55 19.03 -13.77
CA ALA A 187 12.63 20.42 -14.21
C ALA A 187 12.18 20.56 -15.68
N ASP A 188 12.63 19.64 -16.53
CA ASP A 188 12.23 19.57 -17.93
C ASP A 188 10.71 19.34 -18.08
N GLU A 189 10.15 18.36 -17.36
CA GLU A 189 8.71 18.04 -17.36
C GLU A 189 7.85 19.22 -16.89
N LEU A 190 8.33 19.97 -15.90
CA LEU A 190 7.64 21.14 -15.36
C LEU A 190 7.87 22.43 -16.19
N GLY A 191 8.76 22.39 -17.18
CA GLY A 191 9.14 23.56 -17.98
C GLY A 191 9.81 24.67 -17.16
N VAL A 192 10.62 24.29 -16.15
CA VAL A 192 11.30 25.19 -15.21
C VAL A 192 12.81 24.95 -15.21
N VAL A 193 13.58 25.91 -14.67
CA VAL A 193 15.03 25.73 -14.49
C VAL A 193 15.29 24.76 -13.33
N GLU A 194 16.34 23.94 -13.45
CA GLU A 194 16.67 22.88 -12.49
C GLU A 194 16.76 23.36 -11.04
N ASP A 195 17.44 24.48 -10.79
CA ASP A 195 17.59 25.09 -9.45
C ASP A 195 16.24 25.38 -8.77
N TRP A 196 15.22 25.72 -9.57
CA TRP A 196 13.87 25.95 -9.06
C TRP A 196 13.20 24.63 -8.64
N GLY A 197 13.43 23.55 -9.39
CA GLY A 197 12.98 22.20 -9.05
C GLY A 197 13.56 21.71 -7.73
N TYR A 198 14.87 21.92 -7.49
CA TYR A 198 15.51 21.63 -6.21
C TYR A 198 14.90 22.43 -5.05
N GLY A 199 14.70 23.74 -5.26
CA GLY A 199 14.11 24.61 -4.25
C GLY A 199 12.72 24.14 -3.83
N LEU A 200 11.85 23.80 -4.80
CA LEU A 200 10.49 23.36 -4.49
C LEU A 200 10.46 21.99 -3.79
N VAL A 201 11.28 21.03 -4.23
CA VAL A 201 11.37 19.72 -3.55
C VAL A 201 11.88 19.87 -2.12
N SER A 202 12.85 20.76 -1.88
CA SER A 202 13.32 21.07 -0.51
C SER A 202 12.22 21.64 0.37
N GLN A 203 11.42 22.57 -0.16
CA GLN A 203 10.26 23.12 0.56
C GLN A 203 9.23 22.05 0.90
N ILE A 204 8.99 21.10 -0.01
CA ILE A 204 8.07 20.00 0.25
C ILE A 204 8.63 19.09 1.35
N TYR A 205 9.92 18.76 1.35
CA TYR A 205 10.54 18.00 2.44
C TYR A 205 10.38 18.67 3.81
N GLU A 206 10.54 19.99 3.86
CA GLU A 206 10.34 20.78 5.08
C GLU A 206 8.87 20.75 5.52
N GLN A 207 7.93 20.95 4.60
CA GLN A 207 6.50 20.90 4.89
C GLN A 207 6.04 19.51 5.37
N LEU A 208 6.66 18.45 4.86
CA LEU A 208 6.40 17.06 5.27
C LEU A 208 7.11 16.66 6.58
N GLY A 209 7.98 17.51 7.14
CA GLY A 209 8.71 17.21 8.37
C GLY A 209 9.72 16.07 8.23
N VAL A 210 10.21 15.76 7.03
CA VAL A 210 11.07 14.59 6.77
C VAL A 210 12.35 14.62 7.59
N LYS A 211 12.96 15.80 7.72
CA LYS A 211 14.16 15.97 8.56
C LYS A 211 13.85 15.84 10.04
N ASP A 212 12.69 16.30 10.48
CA ASP A 212 12.29 16.24 11.89
C ASP A 212 12.07 14.79 12.30
N ILE A 213 11.33 14.01 11.49
CA ILE A 213 11.13 12.55 11.69
C ILE A 213 12.46 11.78 11.79
N LEU A 214 13.49 12.18 11.05
CA LEU A 214 14.79 11.52 11.10
C LEU A 214 15.65 11.89 12.32
N ASN A 215 15.39 13.03 12.95
CA ASN A 215 16.25 13.55 14.02
C ASN A 215 15.58 13.55 15.40
N ASP A 216 14.24 13.55 15.44
CA ASP A 216 13.42 13.66 16.65
C ASP A 216 12.54 12.42 16.84
N ASP A 217 12.69 11.78 18.00
CA ASP A 217 11.95 10.56 18.36
C ASP A 217 10.45 10.86 18.54
N GLU A 218 10.08 12.02 19.07
CA GLU A 218 8.67 12.39 19.27
C GLU A 218 7.97 12.60 17.91
N ALA A 219 8.66 13.26 16.97
CA ALA A 219 8.14 13.45 15.62
C ALA A 219 8.01 12.10 14.88
N MET A 220 9.00 11.21 15.02
CA MET A 220 8.95 9.87 14.44
C MET A 220 7.76 9.06 14.98
N ASP A 221 7.57 9.03 16.29
CA ASP A 221 6.49 8.28 16.93
C ASP A 221 5.11 8.87 16.61
N ALA A 222 4.99 10.19 16.46
CA ALA A 222 3.76 10.85 16.05
C ALA A 222 3.26 10.41 14.65
N TYR A 223 4.19 10.16 13.72
CA TYR A 223 3.85 9.70 12.36
C TYR A 223 3.75 8.18 12.25
N PHE A 224 4.65 7.44 12.90
CA PHE A 224 4.88 6.02 12.63
C PHE A 224 4.89 5.14 13.89
N GLY A 225 4.43 5.62 15.04
CA GLY A 225 4.51 4.88 16.31
C GLY A 225 3.85 3.48 16.28
N ASN A 226 2.89 3.27 15.39
CA ASN A 226 2.23 1.97 15.19
C ASN A 226 2.79 1.15 14.02
N GLU A 227 3.86 1.62 13.36
CA GLU A 227 4.40 1.09 12.10
C GLU A 227 5.81 0.51 12.29
N PRO A 228 5.96 -0.68 12.90
CA PRO A 228 7.25 -1.19 13.36
C PRO A 228 8.28 -1.40 12.25
N LEU A 229 7.83 -1.71 11.03
CA LEU A 229 8.72 -1.89 9.88
C LEU A 229 9.33 -0.57 9.39
N ILE A 230 8.52 0.49 9.29
CA ILE A 230 8.99 1.83 8.93
C ILE A 230 9.94 2.35 10.01
N LEU A 231 9.57 2.22 11.29
CA LEU A 231 10.42 2.61 12.42
C LEU A 231 11.79 1.91 12.38
N SER A 232 11.82 0.60 12.12
CA SER A 232 13.06 -0.17 11.97
C SER A 232 13.93 0.35 10.81
N HIS A 233 13.34 0.77 9.69
CA HIS A 233 14.08 1.38 8.58
C HIS A 233 14.64 2.76 8.93
N ILE A 234 13.83 3.62 9.56
CA ILE A 234 14.27 4.94 10.03
C ILE A 234 15.44 4.79 11.02
N GLN A 235 15.36 3.86 11.97
CA GLN A 235 16.43 3.58 12.92
C GLN A 235 17.72 3.13 12.23
N LYS A 236 17.64 2.25 11.21
CA LYS A 236 18.82 1.87 10.40
C LYS A 236 19.46 3.09 9.74
N ILE A 237 18.67 3.97 9.14
CA ILE A 237 19.16 5.21 8.52
C ILE A 237 19.89 6.08 9.54
N ARG A 238 19.32 6.26 10.75
CA ARG A 238 19.94 7.05 11.82
C ARG A 238 21.25 6.44 12.32
N THR A 239 21.31 5.11 12.47
CA THR A 239 22.54 4.42 12.93
C THR A 239 23.69 4.45 11.92
N ALA A 240 23.40 4.59 10.62
CA ALA A 240 24.43 4.66 9.58
C ALA A 240 25.18 6.03 9.58
N GLY A 241 24.59 7.06 10.20
CA GLY A 241 25.18 8.39 10.40
C GLY A 241 24.84 9.41 9.31
N LYS A 242 24.96 10.71 9.63
CA LYS A 242 24.54 11.83 8.74
C LYS A 242 25.21 11.86 7.36
N ALA A 243 26.41 11.28 7.24
CA ALA A 243 27.15 11.23 5.97
C ALA A 243 26.65 10.12 5.02
N SER A 244 25.78 9.21 5.48
CA SER A 244 25.30 8.07 4.69
C SER A 244 23.80 8.09 4.41
N VAL A 245 23.06 9.13 4.83
CA VAL A 245 21.65 9.27 4.46
C VAL A 245 21.60 9.53 2.95
N LYS A 246 21.11 8.53 2.19
CA LYS A 246 21.04 8.65 0.74
C LYS A 246 19.83 9.47 0.37
N THR A 247 19.90 10.21 -0.74
CA THR A 247 18.75 10.93 -1.31
C THR A 247 17.54 10.00 -1.47
N HIS A 248 17.78 8.76 -1.90
CA HIS A 248 16.76 7.73 -2.02
C HIS A 248 16.03 7.44 -0.70
N ASP A 249 16.71 7.43 0.45
CA ASP A 249 16.07 7.15 1.74
C ASP A 249 15.11 8.29 2.14
N LEU A 250 15.50 9.54 1.86
CA LEU A 250 14.65 10.71 2.06
C LEU A 250 13.42 10.68 1.15
N GLU A 251 13.61 10.32 -0.12
CA GLU A 251 12.51 10.16 -1.07
C GLU A 251 11.53 9.06 -0.68
N THR A 252 12.02 7.90 -0.23
CA THR A 252 11.13 6.83 0.24
C THR A 252 10.42 7.21 1.54
N LEU A 253 11.08 7.92 2.46
CA LEU A 253 10.40 8.46 3.64
C LEU A 253 9.29 9.45 3.26
N ALA A 254 9.57 10.38 2.34
CA ALA A 254 8.55 11.28 1.81
C ALA A 254 7.40 10.51 1.13
N PHE A 255 7.72 9.45 0.37
CA PHE A 255 6.73 8.55 -0.23
C PHE A 255 5.77 7.99 0.82
N HIS A 256 6.28 7.46 1.95
CA HIS A 256 5.41 6.93 3.02
C HIS A 256 4.45 7.99 3.58
N ILE A 257 4.95 9.22 3.78
CA ILE A 257 4.17 10.34 4.33
C ILE A 257 3.09 10.80 3.35
N ILE A 258 3.43 11.04 2.08
CA ILE A 258 2.46 11.56 1.09
C ILE A 258 1.40 10.53 0.70
N THR A 259 1.69 9.24 0.89
CA THR A 259 0.77 8.14 0.59
C THR A 259 -0.03 7.68 1.79
N MET A 260 0.23 8.22 2.99
CA MET A 260 -0.52 7.89 4.19
C MET A 260 -1.99 8.31 4.02
N PRO A 261 -2.94 7.36 4.05
CA PRO A 261 -4.36 7.67 3.90
C PRO A 261 -4.95 8.23 5.20
N GLU A 262 -6.10 8.89 5.09
CA GLU A 262 -6.99 9.04 6.25
C GLU A 262 -7.51 7.66 6.67
N MET A 263 -7.49 7.38 7.97
CA MET A 263 -7.89 6.10 8.55
C MET A 263 -8.94 6.32 9.63
N VAL A 264 -10.03 5.56 9.56
CA VAL A 264 -11.08 5.56 10.59
C VAL A 264 -11.27 4.14 11.09
N GLU A 265 -10.99 3.90 12.36
CA GLU A 265 -11.30 2.61 12.99
C GLU A 265 -12.80 2.51 13.28
N LEU A 266 -13.42 1.42 12.83
CA LEU A 266 -14.79 1.11 13.20
C LEU A 266 -14.78 0.51 14.61
N SER A 267 -15.38 1.24 15.55
CA SER A 267 -15.63 0.74 16.90
C SER A 267 -16.73 -0.33 16.86
N GLN A 268 -16.60 -1.33 17.73
CA GLN A 268 -17.66 -2.31 17.96
C GLN A 268 -18.88 -1.57 18.54
N LEU A 269 -19.97 -1.50 17.79
CA LEU A 269 -21.30 -1.13 18.31
C LEU A 269 -21.95 -2.33 18.99
#